data_AF-A0A7W1NN37-F1
#
_entry.id   AF-A0A7W1NN37-F1
#
_cell.length_a   1.000
_cell.length_b   1.000
_cell.length_c   1.000
_cell.angle_alpha   90.00
_cell.angle_beta   90.00
_cell.angle_gamma   90.00
#
_symmetry.space_group_name_H-M   'P 1'
#
loop_
_entity.id
_entity.type
_entity.pdbx_description
1 polymer ?
#
loop_
_entity_poly.entity_id
_entity_poly.type
_entity_poly.pdbx_seq_one_letter_code
_entity_poly.pdbx_strand_id
1 'polypeptide(L)'
;MKMKRFLWVAVVGLLVGVIGGGLVKAQPPIGDVKAVAKGEAKIGENLGGFDEGGANIWTYSGTAGEVLTLQAIAENPANNTDEATRHKERLLDTVLVVYDPTNQVIAYNDDIVDAVLTNSFLRSVTLTTDGTYRIKVTNWYVESGNETGGHFELVLGSHKIPPKDVKPATKILGKLETATDVMDNVDTIIKDFDTHTVMLINPSYCTISGATFGDLKFDLKPYSGILVQVPVGSYHLKSKGDDCDLDLTTDEIDVPEATVVMVVPIDRDGTRPDNAIPFPTDKEALANS
;
A
#
# COMPACT_ATOMS: atom_id res chain seq x y z
N MET A 1 6.65 61.77 -28.71
CA MET A 1 6.71 61.00 -27.44
C MET A 1 7.53 59.74 -27.72
N LYS A 2 8.67 59.56 -27.05
CA LYS A 2 9.76 58.64 -27.43
C LYS A 2 9.45 57.19 -27.06
N MET A 3 9.47 56.29 -28.04
CA MET A 3 9.49 54.83 -27.86
C MET A 3 10.92 54.38 -27.51
N LYS A 4 11.12 53.74 -26.35
CA LYS A 4 12.35 53.01 -26.02
C LYS A 4 12.15 51.53 -26.39
N ARG A 5 12.97 51.03 -27.32
CA ARG A 5 13.11 49.60 -27.62
C ARG A 5 14.07 49.00 -26.58
N PHE A 6 13.62 48.00 -25.84
CA PHE A 6 14.50 47.15 -25.02
C PHE A 6 14.89 45.92 -25.85
N LEU A 7 16.19 45.75 -26.04
CA LEU A 7 16.83 44.62 -26.68
C LEU A 7 17.10 43.58 -25.58
N TRP A 8 16.52 42.38 -25.68
CA TRP A 8 16.91 41.24 -24.86
C TRP A 8 17.87 40.37 -25.67
N VAL A 9 19.07 40.18 -25.14
CA VAL A 9 20.07 39.24 -25.63
C VAL A 9 19.78 37.89 -24.98
N ALA A 10 19.55 36.85 -25.78
CA ALA A 10 19.44 35.48 -25.31
C ALA A 10 20.85 34.90 -25.10
N VAL A 11 21.17 34.56 -23.85
CA VAL A 11 22.34 33.74 -23.51
C VAL A 11 21.86 32.30 -23.39
N VAL A 12 22.23 31.46 -24.35
CA VAL A 12 22.04 30.02 -24.29
C VAL A 12 23.14 29.45 -23.40
N GLY A 13 22.81 29.22 -22.13
CA GLY A 13 23.65 28.48 -21.19
C GLY A 13 23.36 26.98 -21.30
N LEU A 14 24.36 26.21 -21.68
CA LEU A 14 24.36 24.76 -21.70
C LEU A 14 24.27 24.24 -20.24
N LEU A 15 23.09 23.75 -19.82
CA LEU A 15 22.93 23.04 -18.56
C LEU A 15 23.43 21.60 -18.74
N VAL A 16 24.60 21.29 -18.19
CA VAL A 16 25.03 19.91 -17.95
C VAL A 16 24.27 19.43 -16.72
N GLY A 17 23.31 18.54 -16.93
CA GLY A 17 22.59 17.87 -15.86
C GLY A 17 23.54 16.95 -15.08
N VAL A 18 23.93 17.37 -13.89
CA VAL A 18 24.49 16.47 -12.88
C VAL A 18 23.31 15.68 -12.32
N ILE A 19 23.20 14.42 -12.72
CA ILE A 19 22.31 13.45 -12.06
C ILE A 19 22.90 13.24 -10.66
N GLY A 20 22.35 13.97 -9.69
CA GLY A 20 22.66 13.78 -8.28
C GLY A 20 22.14 12.43 -7.84
N GLY A 21 22.97 11.39 -7.94
CA GLY A 21 22.78 10.17 -7.18
C GLY A 21 22.75 10.56 -5.70
N GLY A 22 21.55 10.56 -5.11
CA GLY A 22 21.37 10.74 -3.68
C GLY A 22 22.25 9.72 -2.97
N LEU A 23 23.28 10.22 -2.27
CA LEU A 23 24.11 9.41 -1.41
C LEU A 23 23.17 8.84 -0.33
N VAL A 24 22.80 7.57 -0.45
CA VAL A 24 22.22 6.84 0.69
C VAL A 24 23.33 6.88 1.74
N LYS A 25 23.13 7.67 2.81
CA LYS A 25 24.06 7.65 3.93
C LYS A 25 24.12 6.20 4.40
N ALA A 26 25.31 5.62 4.40
CA ALA A 26 25.51 4.31 4.97
C ALA A 26 25.03 4.36 6.43
N GLN A 27 23.96 3.64 6.72
CA GLN A 27 23.44 3.49 8.07
C GLN A 27 24.58 2.93 8.93
N PRO A 28 24.84 3.48 10.13
CA PRO A 28 25.87 2.94 11.02
C PRO A 28 25.62 1.45 11.32
N PRO A 29 26.68 0.68 11.61
CA PRO A 29 26.55 -0.73 11.95
C PRO A 29 25.75 -0.86 13.24
N ILE A 30 24.53 -1.39 13.12
CA ILE A 30 23.66 -1.72 14.25
C ILE A 30 24.49 -2.53 15.25
N GLY A 31 24.66 -2.03 16.47
CA GLY A 31 25.43 -2.67 17.54
C GLY A 31 25.00 -4.11 17.83
N ASP A 32 25.78 -4.84 18.63
CA ASP A 32 25.56 -6.26 18.97
C ASP A 32 24.26 -6.47 19.78
N VAL A 33 23.11 -6.40 19.11
CA VAL A 33 21.78 -6.74 19.65
C VAL A 33 21.76 -8.21 20.02
N LYS A 34 21.17 -8.55 21.18
CA LYS A 34 20.93 -9.96 21.57
C LYS A 34 19.83 -10.55 20.69
N ALA A 35 20.22 -10.95 19.48
CA ALA A 35 19.33 -11.55 18.51
C ALA A 35 19.01 -13.00 18.88
N VAL A 36 17.72 -13.32 18.93
CA VAL A 36 17.24 -14.70 19.07
C VAL A 36 16.78 -15.19 17.70
N ALA A 37 17.41 -16.25 17.20
CA ALA A 37 16.94 -16.93 15.99
C ALA A 37 15.59 -17.60 16.28
N LYS A 38 14.58 -17.32 15.44
CA LYS A 38 13.21 -17.85 15.57
C LYS A 38 12.90 -19.01 14.61
N GLY A 39 13.80 -19.30 13.67
CA GLY A 39 13.61 -20.32 12.64
C GLY A 39 13.17 -19.72 11.31
N GLU A 40 12.46 -20.51 10.51
CA GLU A 40 11.97 -20.08 9.19
C GLU A 40 10.65 -19.31 9.34
N ALA A 41 10.57 -18.13 8.73
CA ALA A 41 9.33 -17.37 8.60
C ALA A 41 8.40 -18.05 7.60
N LYS A 42 7.11 -18.07 7.93
CA LYS A 42 6.05 -18.58 7.04
C LYS A 42 5.24 -17.42 6.49
N ILE A 43 4.65 -17.61 5.31
CA ILE A 43 3.63 -16.68 4.82
C ILE A 43 2.47 -16.64 5.81
N GLY A 44 1.95 -15.43 6.06
CA GLY A 44 1.00 -15.14 7.13
C GLY A 44 1.68 -14.68 8.41
N GLU A 45 1.11 -15.08 9.54
CA GLU A 45 1.44 -14.57 10.88
C GLU A 45 2.62 -15.34 11.51
N ASN A 46 3.56 -14.60 12.11
CA ASN A 46 4.72 -15.14 12.81
C ASN A 46 4.88 -14.42 14.16
N LEU A 47 4.61 -15.12 15.26
CA LEU A 47 4.66 -14.52 16.59
C LEU A 47 6.11 -14.27 17.07
N GLY A 48 6.33 -13.07 17.59
CA GLY A 48 7.61 -12.57 18.05
C GLY A 48 7.56 -12.00 19.46
N GLY A 49 8.75 -11.77 20.01
CA GLY A 49 8.94 -11.06 21.26
C GLY A 49 10.39 -11.08 21.70
N PHE A 50 10.81 -9.99 22.32
CA PHE A 50 12.14 -9.85 22.90
C PHE A 50 12.11 -8.89 24.11
N ASP A 51 13.09 -9.06 25.00
CA ASP A 51 13.36 -8.11 26.07
C ASP A 51 14.06 -6.85 25.51
N GLU A 52 14.19 -5.81 26.35
CA GLU A 52 14.92 -4.59 26.02
C GLU A 52 16.29 -4.90 25.41
N GLY A 53 16.60 -4.23 24.30
CA GLY A 53 17.85 -4.42 23.54
C GLY A 53 17.93 -5.73 22.76
N GLY A 54 16.80 -6.44 22.61
CA GLY A 54 16.71 -7.68 21.86
C GLY A 54 16.28 -7.53 20.40
N ALA A 55 16.34 -8.65 19.70
CA ALA A 55 15.74 -8.81 18.37
C ALA A 55 15.27 -10.24 18.15
N ASN A 56 14.36 -10.41 17.21
CA ASN A 56 14.11 -11.71 16.61
C ASN A 56 14.57 -11.71 15.16
N ILE A 57 15.15 -12.82 14.74
CA ILE A 57 15.60 -13.03 13.36
C ILE A 57 14.99 -14.31 12.83
N TRP A 58 14.27 -14.19 11.72
CA TRP A 58 13.78 -15.30 10.93
C TRP A 58 14.61 -15.47 9.67
N THR A 59 14.65 -16.69 9.14
CA THR A 59 15.12 -16.98 7.78
C THR A 59 13.94 -17.13 6.83
N TYR A 60 14.11 -16.75 5.57
CA TYR A 60 13.10 -16.93 4.53
C TYR A 60 13.73 -17.43 3.24
N SER A 61 13.24 -18.53 2.69
CA SER A 61 13.74 -19.11 1.44
C SER A 61 13.07 -18.44 0.24
N GLY A 62 13.71 -17.39 -0.30
CA GLY A 62 13.17 -16.56 -1.37
C GLY A 62 13.72 -16.87 -2.76
N THR A 63 12.96 -16.48 -3.78
CA THR A 63 13.33 -16.62 -5.20
C THR A 63 13.47 -15.27 -5.89
N ALA A 64 14.36 -15.16 -6.87
CA ALA A 64 14.55 -13.94 -7.65
C ALA A 64 13.25 -13.55 -8.38
N GLY A 65 12.88 -12.26 -8.32
CA GLY A 65 11.65 -11.70 -8.88
C GLY A 65 10.42 -11.80 -7.97
N GLU A 66 10.54 -12.46 -6.83
CA GLU A 66 9.54 -12.44 -5.77
C GLU A 66 9.51 -11.06 -5.08
N VAL A 67 8.33 -10.65 -4.65
CA VAL A 67 8.10 -9.42 -3.90
C VAL A 67 7.46 -9.76 -2.58
N LEU A 68 8.12 -9.31 -1.51
CA LEU A 68 7.63 -9.48 -0.15
C LEU A 68 6.93 -8.24 0.34
N THR A 69 5.85 -8.46 1.07
CA THR A 69 5.17 -7.46 1.89
C THR A 69 5.35 -7.89 3.35
N LEU A 70 5.90 -7.04 4.20
CA LEU A 70 6.20 -7.38 5.59
C LEU A 70 5.70 -6.30 6.53
N GLN A 71 5.00 -6.70 7.59
CA GLN A 71 4.56 -5.79 8.65
C GLN A 71 4.97 -6.33 10.01
N ALA A 72 5.53 -5.47 10.87
CA ALA A 72 5.75 -5.76 12.27
C ALA A 72 4.72 -4.98 13.09
N ILE A 73 3.85 -5.70 13.80
CA ILE A 73 2.74 -5.14 14.56
C ILE A 73 3.00 -5.40 16.05
N ALA A 74 3.37 -4.36 16.79
CA ALA A 74 3.51 -4.46 18.24
C ALA A 74 2.17 -4.76 18.90
N GLU A 75 2.17 -5.66 19.89
CA GLU A 75 0.98 -5.90 20.73
C GLU A 75 0.63 -4.64 21.53
N ASN A 76 1.65 -3.92 22.00
CA ASN A 76 1.52 -2.64 22.69
C ASN A 76 2.42 -1.60 21.99
N PRO A 77 1.93 -0.89 20.96
CA PRO A 77 2.75 0.04 20.19
C PRO A 77 3.08 1.31 20.97
N ALA A 78 4.29 1.83 20.78
CA ALA A 78 4.78 3.05 21.42
C ALA A 78 4.06 4.32 20.94
N ASN A 79 3.78 4.44 19.64
CA ASN A 79 3.14 5.61 19.03
C ASN A 79 3.79 6.93 19.51
N ASN A 80 2.97 7.96 19.75
CA ASN A 80 3.42 9.28 20.19
C ASN A 80 3.64 9.41 21.73
N THR A 81 3.82 8.29 22.43
CA THR A 81 4.05 8.28 23.87
C THR A 81 5.49 8.69 24.23
N ASP A 82 5.69 9.36 25.37
CA ASP A 82 7.00 9.74 25.87
C ASP A 82 7.87 8.55 26.31
N GLU A 83 9.18 8.74 26.29
CA GLU A 83 10.17 7.71 26.64
C GLU A 83 9.95 7.05 28.01
N ALA A 84 9.69 7.84 29.05
CA ALA A 84 9.54 7.29 30.40
C ALA A 84 8.33 6.36 30.50
N THR A 85 7.23 6.73 29.84
CA THR A 85 6.03 5.89 29.75
C THR A 85 6.28 4.65 28.90
N ARG A 86 6.98 4.75 27.75
CA ARG A 86 7.32 3.60 26.90
C ARG A 86 8.07 2.50 27.66
N HIS A 87 9.07 2.86 28.46
CA HIS A 87 9.79 1.91 29.32
C HIS A 87 8.89 1.27 30.37
N LYS A 88 8.18 2.12 31.12
CA LYS A 88 7.33 1.67 32.23
C LYS A 88 6.23 0.71 31.76
N GLU A 89 5.66 0.96 30.60
CA GLU A 89 4.53 0.20 30.04
C GLU A 89 4.97 -0.83 28.99
N ARG A 90 6.27 -0.94 28.72
CA ARG A 90 6.85 -1.86 27.72
C ARG A 90 6.22 -1.67 26.33
N LEU A 91 6.09 -0.41 25.92
CA LEU A 91 5.56 -0.08 24.61
C LEU A 91 6.66 -0.23 23.55
N LEU A 92 6.37 -0.99 22.50
CA LEU A 92 7.33 -1.33 21.46
C LEU A 92 7.24 -0.37 20.28
N ASP A 93 8.40 0.17 19.91
CA ASP A 93 8.63 0.95 18.70
C ASP A 93 9.41 0.03 17.75
N THR A 94 8.70 -0.59 16.80
CA THR A 94 9.29 -1.69 16.01
C THR A 94 10.25 -1.17 14.96
N VAL A 95 11.22 -1.99 14.59
CA VAL A 95 12.05 -1.80 13.40
C VAL A 95 12.12 -3.09 12.63
N LEU A 96 11.89 -3.00 11.33
CA LEU A 96 11.89 -4.11 10.40
C LEU A 96 13.01 -3.96 9.39
N VAL A 97 13.88 -4.97 9.33
CA VAL A 97 15.04 -5.00 8.43
C VAL A 97 15.07 -6.31 7.66
N VAL A 98 15.26 -6.22 6.35
CA VAL A 98 15.45 -7.39 5.48
C VAL A 98 16.88 -7.41 4.95
N TYR A 99 17.54 -8.55 5.13
CA TYR A 99 18.87 -8.82 4.62
C TYR A 99 18.82 -9.84 3.49
N ASP A 100 19.65 -9.64 2.48
CA ASP A 100 19.85 -10.58 1.39
C ASP A 100 20.69 -11.81 1.81
N PRO A 101 20.87 -12.81 0.93
CA PRO A 101 21.68 -14.00 1.21
C PRO A 101 23.17 -13.71 1.48
N THR A 102 23.67 -12.51 1.14
CA THR A 102 25.03 -12.06 1.45
C THR A 102 25.12 -11.26 2.76
N ASN A 103 24.01 -11.16 3.49
CA ASN A 103 23.81 -10.34 4.70
C ASN A 103 23.88 -8.82 4.47
N GLN A 104 23.63 -8.34 3.26
CA GLN A 104 23.44 -6.89 3.02
C GLN A 104 21.99 -6.50 3.29
N VAL A 105 21.79 -5.32 3.89
CA VAL A 105 20.44 -4.77 4.08
C VAL A 105 19.88 -4.34 2.73
N ILE A 106 18.70 -4.85 2.38
CA ILE A 106 18.00 -4.51 1.12
C ILE A 106 16.69 -3.74 1.36
N ALA A 107 16.15 -3.79 2.58
CA ALA A 107 14.99 -3.00 2.97
C ALA A 107 15.01 -2.72 4.48
N TYR A 108 14.47 -1.56 4.84
CA TYR A 108 14.45 -1.03 6.20
C TYR A 108 13.23 -0.12 6.38
N ASN A 109 12.51 -0.27 7.49
CA ASN A 109 11.47 0.66 7.92
C ASN A 109 11.29 0.55 9.44
N ASP A 110 11.08 1.69 10.10
CA ASP A 110 10.80 1.83 11.54
C ASP A 110 9.34 2.23 11.79
N ASP A 111 8.81 3.18 11.02
CA ASP A 111 7.42 3.64 11.18
C ASP A 111 6.55 3.44 9.91
N ILE A 112 5.26 3.13 10.10
CA ILE A 112 4.24 3.26 9.04
C ILE A 112 3.97 4.75 8.77
N VAL A 113 3.91 5.55 9.83
CA VAL A 113 3.80 7.01 9.78
C VAL A 113 4.79 7.58 10.79
N ASP A 114 5.82 8.26 10.30
CA ASP A 114 6.90 8.84 11.10
C ASP A 114 6.41 9.44 12.43
N ALA A 115 6.89 8.88 13.53
CA ALA A 115 6.60 9.30 14.91
C ALA A 115 5.12 9.29 15.34
N VAL A 116 4.22 8.69 14.56
CA VAL A 116 2.79 8.57 14.89
C VAL A 116 2.39 7.10 15.05
N LEU A 117 2.76 6.25 14.10
CA LEU A 117 2.42 4.83 14.08
C LEU A 117 3.71 4.00 14.05
N THR A 118 4.14 3.58 15.24
CA THR A 118 5.45 2.92 15.47
C THR A 118 5.46 1.42 15.17
N ASN A 119 4.47 0.96 14.41
CA ASN A 119 4.54 -0.33 13.74
C ASN A 119 5.32 -0.12 12.44
N SER A 120 6.11 -1.10 12.01
CA SER A 120 6.90 -0.99 10.77
C SER A 120 6.21 -1.69 9.61
N PHE A 121 6.35 -1.15 8.39
CA PHE A 121 5.77 -1.74 7.19
C PHE A 121 6.65 -1.58 5.95
N LEU A 122 6.98 -2.71 5.32
CA LEU A 122 7.69 -2.80 4.05
C LEU A 122 6.73 -3.36 2.99
N ARG A 123 6.27 -2.50 2.07
CA ARG A 123 5.23 -2.87 1.09
C ARG A 123 5.75 -3.81 -0.01
N SER A 124 6.91 -3.51 -0.59
CA SER A 124 7.33 -4.12 -1.87
C SER A 124 8.83 -4.39 -1.92
N VAL A 125 9.29 -5.38 -1.15
CA VAL A 125 10.70 -5.79 -1.12
C VAL A 125 10.95 -6.80 -2.24
N THR A 126 11.54 -6.34 -3.35
CA THR A 126 11.88 -7.22 -4.48
C THR A 126 13.16 -8.02 -4.18
N LEU A 127 13.07 -9.34 -4.30
CA LEU A 127 14.19 -10.26 -4.14
C LEU A 127 14.95 -10.37 -5.47
N THR A 128 16.23 -10.01 -5.48
CA THR A 128 17.04 -9.97 -6.73
C THR A 128 17.76 -11.27 -7.04
N THR A 129 17.85 -12.19 -6.08
CA THR A 129 18.60 -13.45 -6.19
C THR A 129 17.87 -14.56 -5.45
N ASP A 130 18.02 -15.81 -5.89
CA ASP A 130 17.57 -16.95 -5.10
C ASP A 130 18.43 -17.08 -3.83
N GLY A 131 17.81 -17.43 -2.71
CA GLY A 131 18.57 -17.79 -1.50
C GLY A 131 17.82 -17.58 -0.20
N THR A 132 18.57 -17.69 0.90
CA THR A 132 18.03 -17.49 2.26
C THR A 132 18.19 -16.04 2.68
N TYR A 133 17.07 -15.35 2.77
CA TYR A 133 16.95 -14.00 3.31
C TYR A 133 16.83 -14.05 4.84
N ARG A 134 17.21 -12.97 5.51
CA ARG A 134 16.99 -12.81 6.95
C ARG A 134 16.05 -11.64 7.19
N ILE A 135 15.04 -11.87 8.01
CA ILE A 135 14.08 -10.84 8.43
C ILE A 135 14.34 -10.59 9.91
N LYS A 136 14.72 -9.36 10.26
CA LYS A 136 14.98 -8.93 11.63
C LYS A 136 13.88 -7.99 12.06
N VAL A 137 13.26 -8.27 13.21
CA VAL A 137 12.44 -7.32 13.95
C VAL A 137 13.16 -6.96 15.25
N THR A 138 13.33 -5.67 15.49
CA THR A 138 13.99 -5.11 16.67
C THR A 138 13.29 -3.82 17.09
N ASN A 139 13.92 -3.00 17.93
CA ASN A 139 13.44 -1.67 18.28
C ASN A 139 14.32 -0.57 17.68
N TRP A 140 13.80 0.65 17.55
CA TRP A 140 14.48 1.79 16.92
C TRP A 140 15.69 2.29 17.71
N TYR A 141 15.71 2.07 19.02
CA TYR A 141 16.58 2.79 19.95
C TYR A 141 17.76 1.99 20.50
N VAL A 142 18.18 0.93 19.82
CA VAL A 142 19.36 0.13 20.23
C VAL A 142 20.60 0.99 20.44
N GLU A 143 20.87 1.97 19.57
CA GLU A 143 22.11 2.76 19.66
C GLU A 143 22.06 3.92 20.67
N SER A 144 20.86 4.35 21.08
CA SER A 144 20.70 5.45 22.04
C SER A 144 20.58 4.98 23.49
N GLY A 145 20.46 3.66 23.72
CA GLY A 145 20.22 3.08 25.04
C GLY A 145 18.79 3.28 25.55
N ASN A 146 17.86 3.67 24.68
CA ASN A 146 16.43 3.86 25.00
C ASN A 146 15.61 2.65 24.52
N GLU A 147 16.11 1.46 24.82
CA GLU A 147 15.62 0.22 24.25
C GLU A 147 14.31 -0.20 24.91
N THR A 148 13.28 -0.48 24.13
CA THR A 148 12.06 -1.14 24.64
C THR A 148 11.96 -2.58 24.15
N GLY A 149 11.31 -3.42 24.95
CA GLY A 149 11.02 -4.82 24.63
C GLY A 149 9.52 -5.07 24.71
N GLY A 150 9.04 -6.04 23.95
CA GLY A 150 7.61 -6.32 23.86
C GLY A 150 7.32 -7.52 22.95
N HIS A 151 6.06 -7.91 22.92
CA HIS A 151 5.52 -8.89 21.99
C HIS A 151 5.04 -8.19 20.72
N PHE A 152 5.09 -8.92 19.62
CA PHE A 152 4.64 -8.43 18.32
C PHE A 152 4.29 -9.60 17.41
N GLU A 153 3.65 -9.27 16.30
CA GLU A 153 3.35 -10.16 15.20
C GLU A 153 4.08 -9.69 13.95
N LEU A 154 4.78 -10.59 13.27
CA LEU A 154 5.33 -10.38 11.93
C LEU A 154 4.37 -11.00 10.91
N VAL A 155 3.74 -10.16 10.10
CA VAL A 155 2.92 -10.59 8.97
C VAL A 155 3.77 -10.57 7.71
N LEU A 156 3.90 -11.72 7.06
CA LEU A 156 4.68 -11.89 5.83
C LEU A 156 3.77 -12.29 4.66
N GLY A 157 3.67 -11.43 3.67
CA GLY A 157 3.12 -11.72 2.35
C GLY A 157 4.22 -11.96 1.34
N SER A 158 3.95 -12.81 0.35
CA SER A 158 4.81 -13.00 -0.82
C SER A 158 3.95 -13.16 -2.06
N HIS A 159 4.37 -12.53 -3.14
CA HIS A 159 3.86 -12.76 -4.47
C HIS A 159 5.00 -12.75 -5.49
N LYS A 160 4.78 -13.34 -6.67
CA LYS A 160 5.74 -13.24 -7.77
C LYS A 160 5.27 -12.14 -8.71
N ILE A 161 6.16 -11.20 -9.05
CA ILE A 161 5.87 -10.32 -10.18
C ILE A 161 5.79 -11.19 -11.43
N PRO A 162 4.65 -11.20 -12.14
CA PRO A 162 4.58 -11.86 -13.43
C PRO A 162 5.68 -11.30 -14.34
N PRO A 163 6.32 -12.11 -15.20
CA PRO A 163 7.32 -11.61 -16.15
C PRO A 163 6.80 -10.38 -16.88
N LYS A 164 7.61 -9.32 -17.00
CA LYS A 164 7.23 -8.01 -17.58
C LYS A 164 6.57 -8.09 -18.97
N ASP A 165 6.76 -9.20 -19.68
CA ASP A 165 6.20 -9.42 -21.01
C ASP A 165 4.76 -9.96 -20.99
N VAL A 166 4.25 -10.37 -19.82
CA VAL A 166 2.85 -10.72 -19.65
C VAL A 166 2.08 -9.43 -19.40
N LYS A 167 1.59 -8.80 -20.47
CA LYS A 167 0.63 -7.69 -20.37
C LYS A 167 -0.57 -8.19 -19.57
N PRO A 168 -0.80 -7.73 -18.32
CA PRO A 168 -1.92 -8.21 -17.53
C PRO A 168 -3.19 -7.81 -18.28
N ALA A 169 -4.00 -8.80 -18.64
CA ALA A 169 -5.25 -8.54 -19.34
C ALA A 169 -6.26 -8.05 -18.31
N THR A 170 -6.75 -6.82 -18.49
CA THR A 170 -7.86 -6.30 -17.72
C THR A 170 -9.07 -7.23 -17.91
N LYS A 171 -9.63 -7.76 -16.82
CA LYS A 171 -10.71 -8.76 -16.89
C LYS A 171 -11.88 -8.35 -16.01
N ILE A 172 -13.08 -8.45 -16.55
CA ILE A 172 -14.32 -8.36 -15.77
C ILE A 172 -14.48 -9.69 -15.04
N LEU A 173 -14.45 -9.67 -13.71
CA LEU A 173 -14.58 -10.88 -12.89
C LEU A 173 -16.04 -11.29 -12.72
N GLY A 174 -16.95 -10.32 -12.73
CA GLY A 174 -18.38 -10.55 -12.61
C GLY A 174 -19.18 -9.27 -12.81
N LYS A 175 -20.47 -9.44 -13.07
CA LYS A 175 -21.46 -8.37 -12.97
C LYS A 175 -22.21 -8.55 -11.65
N LEU A 176 -22.43 -7.45 -10.93
CA LEU A 176 -23.18 -7.45 -9.68
C LEU A 176 -24.51 -6.78 -9.97
N GLU A 177 -25.58 -7.57 -9.97
CA GLU A 177 -26.92 -7.09 -10.29
C GLU A 177 -27.52 -6.30 -9.12
N THR A 178 -27.11 -6.62 -7.88
CA THR A 178 -27.52 -5.90 -6.67
C THR A 178 -26.34 -5.60 -5.75
N ALA A 179 -26.51 -4.61 -4.86
CA ALA A 179 -25.54 -4.29 -3.81
C ALA A 179 -25.34 -5.45 -2.80
N THR A 180 -26.31 -6.34 -2.65
CA THR A 180 -26.19 -7.53 -1.78
C THR A 180 -25.26 -8.56 -2.38
N ASP A 181 -25.34 -8.80 -3.70
CA ASP A 181 -24.46 -9.73 -4.40
C ASP A 181 -22.98 -9.32 -4.31
N VAL A 182 -22.72 -8.02 -4.16
CA VAL A 182 -21.38 -7.48 -3.94
C VAL A 182 -20.78 -8.06 -2.66
N MET A 183 -21.49 -7.84 -1.55
CA MET A 183 -20.97 -8.13 -0.22
C MET A 183 -20.85 -9.63 0.01
N ASP A 184 -21.78 -10.41 -0.55
CA ASP A 184 -21.79 -11.87 -0.42
C ASP A 184 -20.67 -12.56 -1.22
N ASN A 185 -20.16 -11.93 -2.29
CA ASN A 185 -19.14 -12.52 -3.15
C ASN A 185 -17.74 -11.91 -3.01
N VAL A 186 -17.61 -10.76 -2.34
CA VAL A 186 -16.35 -10.03 -2.20
C VAL A 186 -15.23 -10.91 -1.61
N ASP A 187 -15.53 -11.66 -0.55
CA ASP A 187 -14.57 -12.55 0.12
C ASP A 187 -14.09 -13.72 -0.75
N THR A 188 -14.90 -14.14 -1.72
CA THR A 188 -14.54 -15.21 -2.65
C THR A 188 -13.66 -14.68 -3.78
N ILE A 189 -13.79 -13.39 -4.11
CA ILE A 189 -13.12 -12.74 -5.23
C ILE A 189 -11.73 -12.19 -4.83
N ILE A 190 -11.52 -11.83 -3.56
CA ILE A 190 -10.27 -11.22 -3.05
C ILE A 190 -9.12 -12.23 -2.82
N LYS A 191 -9.26 -13.50 -3.19
CA LYS A 191 -8.24 -14.53 -2.87
C LYS A 191 -7.00 -14.56 -3.76
N ASP A 192 -6.93 -13.73 -4.81
CA ASP A 192 -5.81 -13.72 -5.78
C ASP A 192 -5.03 -12.40 -5.67
N PHE A 193 -3.91 -12.44 -4.93
CA PHE A 193 -3.14 -11.26 -4.51
C PHE A 193 -2.28 -10.61 -5.62
N ASP A 194 -2.17 -11.25 -6.79
CA ASP A 194 -1.31 -10.76 -7.89
C ASP A 194 -1.98 -9.67 -8.75
N THR A 195 -3.21 -9.28 -8.41
CA THR A 195 -4.02 -8.33 -9.19
C THR A 195 -4.90 -7.47 -8.31
N HIS A 196 -5.19 -6.24 -8.76
CA HIS A 196 -6.02 -5.30 -8.04
C HIS A 196 -7.46 -5.53 -8.45
N THR A 197 -8.34 -5.75 -7.47
CA THR A 197 -9.78 -5.80 -7.73
C THR A 197 -10.38 -4.44 -7.45
N VAL A 198 -10.66 -3.68 -8.51
CA VAL A 198 -11.37 -2.41 -8.41
C VAL A 198 -12.87 -2.68 -8.45
N MET A 199 -13.58 -2.09 -7.49
CA MET A 199 -15.03 -2.16 -7.45
C MET A 199 -15.63 -0.85 -7.95
N LEU A 200 -16.35 -0.91 -9.06
CA LEU A 200 -17.07 0.24 -9.61
C LEU A 200 -18.54 0.08 -9.30
N ILE A 201 -19.13 1.03 -8.57
CA ILE A 201 -20.56 1.02 -8.22
C ILE A 201 -21.25 2.20 -8.90
N ASN A 202 -22.42 1.94 -9.46
CA ASN A 202 -23.33 2.99 -9.90
C ASN A 202 -24.39 3.27 -8.80
N PRO A 203 -24.20 4.29 -7.95
CA PRO A 203 -25.16 4.71 -6.93
C PRO A 203 -26.33 5.51 -7.52
N SER A 204 -26.27 5.88 -8.81
CA SER A 204 -27.30 6.71 -9.43
C SER A 204 -28.54 5.89 -9.81
N TYR A 205 -29.68 6.57 -9.94
CA TYR A 205 -30.89 6.02 -10.54
C TYR A 205 -30.80 5.92 -12.08
N CYS A 206 -29.66 6.28 -12.67
CA CYS A 206 -29.47 6.32 -14.12
C CYS A 206 -28.67 5.12 -14.61
N THR A 207 -28.84 4.80 -15.89
CA THR A 207 -27.90 3.90 -16.57
C THR A 207 -26.67 4.70 -16.99
N ILE A 208 -25.48 4.21 -16.62
CA ILE A 208 -24.20 4.69 -17.14
C ILE A 208 -23.87 3.86 -18.37
N SER A 209 -23.88 4.47 -19.54
CA SER A 209 -23.61 3.80 -20.82
C SER A 209 -22.20 4.15 -21.33
N GLY A 210 -21.54 3.18 -21.95
CA GLY A 210 -20.25 3.39 -22.61
C GLY A 210 -19.14 3.82 -21.66
N ALA A 211 -19.24 3.45 -20.37
CA ALA A 211 -18.18 3.72 -19.42
C ALA A 211 -16.91 2.98 -19.83
N THR A 212 -15.78 3.63 -19.64
CA THR A 212 -14.46 3.07 -19.94
C THR A 212 -13.54 3.12 -18.73
N PHE A 213 -12.84 2.02 -18.48
CA PHE A 213 -11.78 1.89 -17.46
C PHE A 213 -10.58 1.19 -18.09
N GLY A 214 -9.57 1.97 -18.48
CA GLY A 214 -8.52 1.48 -19.38
C GLY A 214 -9.11 1.05 -20.73
N ASP A 215 -8.79 -0.19 -21.15
CA ASP A 215 -9.31 -0.79 -22.40
C ASP A 215 -10.72 -1.41 -22.23
N LEU A 216 -11.25 -1.47 -21.01
CA LEU A 216 -12.57 -2.06 -20.76
C LEU A 216 -13.69 -1.09 -21.11
N LYS A 217 -14.76 -1.64 -21.69
CA LYS A 217 -16.03 -0.95 -21.93
C LYS A 217 -17.14 -1.68 -21.21
N PHE A 218 -17.98 -0.96 -20.49
CA PHE A 218 -19.10 -1.54 -19.74
C PHE A 218 -20.23 -0.54 -19.58
N ASP A 219 -21.42 -1.08 -19.33
CA ASP A 219 -22.59 -0.31 -18.96
C ASP A 219 -22.98 -0.70 -17.53
N LEU A 220 -23.30 0.28 -16.68
CA LEU A 220 -23.79 0.06 -15.32
C LEU A 220 -25.24 0.50 -15.24
N LYS A 221 -26.13 -0.44 -14.91
CA LYS A 221 -27.51 -0.13 -14.52
C LYS A 221 -27.54 0.60 -13.17
N PRO A 222 -28.66 1.26 -12.84
CA PRO A 222 -28.86 1.81 -11.50
C PRO A 222 -28.61 0.76 -10.42
N TYR A 223 -27.88 1.12 -9.36
CA TYR A 223 -27.57 0.25 -8.22
C TYR A 223 -26.81 -1.04 -8.56
N SER A 224 -26.18 -1.09 -9.73
CA SER A 224 -25.32 -2.21 -10.12
C SER A 224 -23.86 -1.87 -9.93
N GLY A 225 -23.03 -2.90 -9.91
CA GLY A 225 -21.58 -2.76 -9.88
C GLY A 225 -20.88 -3.75 -10.79
N ILE A 226 -19.60 -3.50 -11.02
CA ILE A 226 -18.70 -4.47 -11.62
C ILE A 226 -17.44 -4.60 -10.78
N LEU A 227 -16.91 -5.83 -10.75
CA LEU A 227 -15.59 -6.11 -10.22
C LEU A 227 -14.63 -6.25 -11.38
N VAL A 228 -13.59 -5.44 -11.34
CA VAL A 228 -12.61 -5.32 -12.40
C VAL A 228 -11.26 -5.68 -11.85
N GLN A 229 -10.64 -6.70 -12.44
CA GLN A 229 -9.25 -7.06 -12.18
C GLN A 229 -8.36 -6.20 -13.07
N VAL A 230 -7.55 -5.33 -12.47
CA VAL A 230 -6.66 -4.41 -13.18
C VAL A 230 -5.21 -4.51 -12.70
N PRO A 231 -4.23 -4.27 -13.58
CA PRO A 231 -2.84 -4.08 -13.16
C PRO A 231 -2.67 -2.82 -12.30
N VAL A 232 -1.50 -2.72 -11.64
CA VAL A 232 -1.07 -1.44 -11.03
C VAL A 232 -0.99 -0.38 -12.12
N GLY A 233 -1.51 0.80 -11.85
CA GLY A 233 -1.41 1.93 -12.76
C GLY A 233 -2.45 3.01 -12.50
N SER A 234 -2.37 4.03 -13.33
CA SER A 234 -3.31 5.16 -13.33
C SER A 234 -4.38 4.94 -14.40
N TYR A 235 -5.65 5.07 -14.01
CA TYR A 235 -6.80 4.81 -14.85
C TYR A 235 -7.73 6.01 -14.87
N HIS A 236 -8.21 6.38 -16.05
CA HIS A 236 -9.30 7.35 -16.15
C HIS A 236 -10.63 6.62 -16.28
N LEU A 237 -11.58 6.91 -15.39
CA LEU A 237 -12.97 6.57 -15.60
C LEU A 237 -13.60 7.68 -16.45
N LYS A 238 -14.10 7.29 -17.63
CA LYS A 238 -14.89 8.19 -18.48
C LYS A 238 -16.24 7.57 -18.72
N SER A 239 -17.32 8.30 -18.46
CA SER A 239 -18.66 7.86 -18.85
C SER A 239 -19.57 9.05 -19.16
N LYS A 240 -20.70 8.76 -19.81
CA LYS A 240 -21.76 9.72 -20.06
C LYS A 240 -23.08 9.12 -19.57
N GLY A 241 -23.76 9.79 -18.65
CA GLY A 241 -25.13 9.44 -18.32
C GLY A 241 -26.05 9.81 -19.49
N ASP A 242 -26.84 8.87 -20.01
CA ASP A 242 -27.77 9.16 -21.09
C ASP A 242 -29.00 9.95 -20.59
N ASP A 243 -29.28 9.91 -19.28
CA ASP A 243 -30.50 10.47 -18.65
C ASP A 243 -30.26 11.36 -17.42
N CYS A 244 -29.01 11.71 -17.12
CA CYS A 244 -28.67 12.66 -16.06
C CYS A 244 -27.40 13.44 -16.39
N ASP A 245 -27.35 14.70 -15.94
CA ASP A 245 -26.20 15.61 -16.07
C ASP A 245 -24.99 15.17 -15.21
N LEU A 246 -24.78 13.86 -15.04
CA LEU A 246 -23.60 13.29 -14.42
C LEU A 246 -22.48 13.22 -15.46
N ASP A 247 -21.59 14.21 -15.41
CA ASP A 247 -20.27 14.13 -16.04
C ASP A 247 -19.33 13.41 -15.09
N LEU A 248 -19.19 12.09 -15.28
CA LEU A 248 -18.22 11.29 -14.55
C LEU A 248 -16.89 11.29 -15.30
N THR A 249 -16.29 12.48 -15.38
CA THR A 249 -14.88 12.64 -15.68
C THR A 249 -14.16 12.82 -14.35
N THR A 250 -13.72 11.70 -13.75
CA THR A 250 -12.79 11.77 -12.63
C THR A 250 -11.39 11.97 -13.21
N ASP A 251 -10.64 12.94 -12.65
CA ASP A 251 -9.37 13.36 -13.24
C ASP A 251 -8.34 12.23 -13.34
N GLU A 252 -8.28 11.32 -12.36
CA GLU A 252 -7.43 10.12 -12.42
C GLU A 252 -7.78 9.19 -11.24
N ILE A 253 -7.80 7.88 -11.45
CA ILE A 253 -7.85 6.87 -10.39
C ILE A 253 -6.49 6.18 -10.39
N ASP A 254 -5.65 6.56 -9.45
CA ASP A 254 -4.43 5.81 -9.17
C ASP A 254 -4.79 4.54 -8.41
N VAL A 255 -4.46 3.39 -8.99
CA VAL A 255 -4.58 2.08 -8.33
C VAL A 255 -3.18 1.72 -7.84
N PRO A 256 -2.83 2.05 -6.58
CA PRO A 256 -1.56 1.64 -5.99
C PRO A 256 -1.56 0.13 -5.74
N GLU A 257 -0.38 -0.41 -5.40
CA GLU A 257 -0.21 -1.81 -5.06
C GLU A 257 -1.15 -2.23 -3.88
N ALA A 258 -1.95 -3.27 -4.11
CA ALA A 258 -3.01 -3.86 -3.29
C ALA A 258 -4.10 -2.89 -2.78
N THR A 259 -5.10 -2.55 -3.60
CA THR A 259 -6.26 -1.76 -3.13
C THR A 259 -7.56 -2.18 -3.83
N VAL A 260 -8.61 -2.39 -3.02
CA VAL A 260 -9.99 -2.37 -3.50
C VAL A 260 -10.42 -0.92 -3.61
N VAL A 261 -10.36 -0.36 -4.82
CA VAL A 261 -10.84 1.00 -5.06
C VAL A 261 -12.34 0.93 -5.27
N MET A 262 -13.12 1.43 -4.30
CA MET A 262 -14.55 1.65 -4.45
C MET A 262 -14.78 3.03 -5.07
N VAL A 263 -15.14 3.08 -6.35
CA VAL A 263 -15.50 4.36 -7.00
C VAL A 263 -17.00 4.56 -6.83
N VAL A 264 -17.36 5.46 -5.92
CA VAL A 264 -18.73 5.96 -5.75
C VAL A 264 -18.80 7.34 -6.40
N PRO A 265 -19.46 7.51 -7.56
CA PRO A 265 -19.70 8.85 -8.08
C PRO A 265 -20.57 9.63 -7.08
N ILE A 266 -20.04 10.77 -6.64
CA ILE A 266 -20.73 11.70 -5.75
C ILE A 266 -21.60 12.61 -6.63
N ASP A 267 -22.89 12.70 -6.31
CA ASP A 267 -23.79 13.68 -6.93
C ASP A 267 -23.28 15.11 -6.70
N ARG A 268 -23.23 15.91 -7.76
CA ARG A 268 -22.71 17.29 -7.75
C ARG A 268 -23.52 18.22 -6.84
N ASP A 269 -24.79 17.88 -6.60
CA ASP A 269 -25.72 18.73 -5.84
C ASP A 269 -25.83 18.34 -4.35
N GLY A 270 -25.12 17.30 -3.90
CA GLY A 270 -25.02 16.94 -2.47
C GLY A 270 -26.33 16.50 -1.82
N THR A 271 -27.42 16.37 -2.58
CA THR A 271 -28.71 15.90 -2.07
C THR A 271 -28.70 14.37 -1.98
N ARG A 272 -28.37 13.85 -0.79
CA ARG A 272 -28.68 12.46 -0.45
C ARG A 272 -30.20 12.26 -0.53
N PRO A 273 -30.72 11.25 -1.24
CA PRO A 273 -32.12 10.90 -1.17
C PRO A 273 -32.45 10.39 0.24
N ASP A 274 -33.59 10.80 0.79
CA ASP A 274 -34.10 10.35 2.11
C ASP A 274 -34.32 8.82 2.19
N ASN A 275 -34.26 8.13 1.05
CA ASN A 275 -34.53 6.70 0.88
C ASN A 275 -33.31 5.89 0.43
N ALA A 276 -32.12 6.50 0.32
CA ALA A 276 -30.91 5.75 0.08
C ALA A 276 -30.65 4.89 1.32
N ILE A 277 -30.57 3.57 1.15
CA ILE A 277 -30.08 2.68 2.22
C ILE A 277 -28.69 3.22 2.58
N PRO A 278 -28.48 3.74 3.80
CA PRO A 278 -27.17 4.23 4.16
C PRO A 278 -26.21 3.05 4.07
N PHE A 279 -25.21 3.17 3.20
CA PHE A 279 -24.02 2.35 3.35
C PHE A 279 -23.50 2.57 4.78
N PRO A 280 -23.07 1.51 5.49
CA PRO A 280 -22.59 1.65 6.86
C PRO A 280 -21.50 2.72 6.88
N THR A 281 -21.80 3.86 7.49
CA THR A 281 -20.88 4.98 7.66
C THR A 281 -19.91 4.77 8.82
N ASP A 282 -19.96 3.59 9.44
CA ASP A 282 -19.01 3.26 10.49
C ASP A 282 -17.62 3.27 9.89
N LYS A 283 -16.80 4.15 10.45
CA LYS A 283 -15.38 4.34 10.13
C LYS A 283 -14.57 3.04 10.29
N GLU A 284 -15.15 2.04 10.95
CA GLU A 284 -14.62 0.69 11.15
C GLU A 284 -14.98 -0.29 10.02
N ALA A 285 -16.04 -0.02 9.22
CA ALA A 285 -16.48 -0.90 8.14
C ALA A 285 -15.57 -0.84 6.88
N LEU A 286 -14.84 0.26 6.70
CA LEU A 286 -13.84 0.45 5.63
C LEU A 286 -12.41 0.14 6.07
N ALA A 287 -12.19 -0.11 7.37
CA ALA A 287 -10.86 -0.42 7.90
C ALA A 287 -10.53 -1.93 7.89
N ASN A 288 -11.52 -2.78 7.62
CA ASN A 288 -11.40 -4.25 7.68
C ASN A 288 -11.80 -4.96 6.35
N SER A 289 -11.80 -4.26 5.22
CA SER A 289 -12.05 -4.83 3.87
C SER A 289 -10.91 -4.52 2.91
#